data_AF-A0A0C9X2X5-F1
#
_entry.id   AF-A0A0C9X2X5-F1
#
_cell.length_a   1.000
_cell.length_b   1.000
_cell.length_c   1.000
_cell.angle_alpha   90.00
_cell.angle_beta   90.00
_cell.angle_gamma   90.00
#
_symmetry.space_group_name_H-M   'P 1'
#
loop_
_entity.id
_entity.type
_entity.pdbx_description
1 polymer ?
#
loop_
_entity_poly.entity_id
_entity_poly.type
_entity_poly.pdbx_seq_one_letter_code
_entity_poly.pdbx_strand_id
1 'polypeptide(L)'
;MHRTMSDGVIPLVPNPSNRFTGQTEVITKLRSHFSNLNNSVQKRQFFLLYGMGGIGKTQICAKLIDEMSDSFSFVFWIDASSVGTITQGLKGICNLPAAQSSRLDSSPESALHWIGSLKENYIMV
;
A
#
# COMPACT_ATOMS: atom_id res chain seq x y z
N MET A 1 -17.33 12.52 1.48
CA MET A 1 -17.84 11.47 0.57
C MET A 1 -16.93 10.27 0.73
N HIS A 2 -17.36 9.25 1.47
CA HIS A 2 -16.57 8.02 1.67
C HIS A 2 -16.69 7.18 0.39
N ARG A 3 -15.60 7.01 -0.35
CA ARG A 3 -15.54 6.02 -1.42
C ARG A 3 -15.30 4.67 -0.77
N THR A 4 -16.31 3.82 -0.77
CA THR A 4 -16.22 2.43 -0.33
C THR A 4 -15.18 1.74 -1.22
N MET A 5 -14.02 1.43 -0.66
CA MET A 5 -13.09 0.49 -1.28
C MET A 5 -13.83 -0.85 -1.38
N SER A 6 -13.89 -1.39 -2.59
CA SER A 6 -14.58 -2.64 -2.92
C SER A 6 -14.27 -3.76 -1.92
N ASP A 7 -15.32 -4.49 -1.50
CA ASP A 7 -15.40 -5.59 -0.50
C ASP A 7 -14.46 -6.79 -0.73
N GLY A 8 -13.17 -6.54 -0.92
CA GLY A 8 -12.11 -7.52 -0.73
C GLY A 8 -11.36 -7.18 0.54
N VAL A 9 -10.98 -8.19 1.31
CA VAL A 9 -10.15 -8.03 2.51
C VAL A 9 -8.79 -7.45 2.11
N ILE A 10 -8.70 -6.13 1.98
CA ILE A 10 -7.45 -5.39 2.03
C ILE A 10 -7.02 -5.49 3.50
N PRO A 11 -5.77 -5.89 3.82
CA PRO A 11 -5.29 -5.74 5.19
C PRO A 11 -5.52 -4.30 5.61
N LEU A 12 -6.38 -4.08 6.62
CA LEU A 12 -6.90 -2.76 6.93
C LEU A 12 -5.73 -1.79 7.11
N VAL A 13 -5.60 -0.84 6.18
CA VAL A 13 -4.74 0.33 6.37
C VAL A 13 -5.19 0.95 7.68
N PRO A 14 -4.30 1.11 8.67
CA PRO A 14 -4.71 1.70 9.94
C PRO A 14 -5.18 3.12 9.66
N ASN A 15 -6.33 3.50 10.22
CA ASN A 15 -6.80 4.87 10.08
C ASN A 15 -5.73 5.84 10.64
N PRO A 16 -5.35 6.87 9.89
CA PRO A 16 -4.47 7.89 10.42
C PRO A 16 -5.13 8.55 11.63
N SER A 17 -4.38 8.70 12.71
CA SER A 17 -4.88 9.37 13.91
C SER A 17 -5.03 10.87 13.64
N ASN A 18 -6.18 11.45 14.00
CA ASN A 18 -6.38 12.91 13.97
C ASN A 18 -5.42 13.66 14.91
N ARG A 19 -4.73 12.95 15.82
CA ARG A 19 -3.72 13.52 16.72
C ARG A 19 -2.29 13.41 16.16
N PHE A 20 -2.11 12.78 15.00
CA PHE A 20 -0.80 12.68 14.36
C PHE A 20 -0.49 13.98 13.61
N THR A 21 0.32 14.84 14.23
CA THR A 21 0.68 16.17 13.69
C THR A 21 2.21 16.33 13.62
N GLY A 22 2.70 17.27 12.80
CA GLY A 22 4.11 17.70 12.84
C GLY A 22 5.08 16.93 11.94
N GLN A 23 4.61 15.94 11.15
CA GLN A 23 5.43 15.20 10.17
C GLN A 23 5.20 15.67 8.72
N THR A 24 4.75 16.91 8.57
CA THR A 24 4.35 17.49 7.28
C THR A 24 5.50 17.51 6.27
N GLU A 25 6.73 17.76 6.71
CA GLU A 25 7.90 17.76 5.81
C GLU A 25 8.19 16.37 5.24
N VAL A 26 8.15 15.33 6.09
CA VAL A 26 8.35 13.93 5.67
C VAL A 26 7.24 13.49 4.71
N ILE A 27 5.98 13.81 5.03
CA ILE A 27 4.83 13.52 4.17
C ILE A 27 4.94 14.26 2.83
N THR A 28 5.33 15.53 2.85
CA THR A 28 5.53 16.33 1.62
C THR A 28 6.62 15.73 0.74
N LYS A 29 7.73 15.27 1.34
CA LYS A 29 8.82 14.61 0.62
C LYS A 29 8.39 13.29 0.01
N LEU A 30 7.65 12.47 0.76
CA LEU A 30 7.05 11.22 0.27
C LEU A 30 6.10 11.48 -0.90
N ARG A 31 5.18 12.44 -0.74
CA ARG A 31 4.23 12.81 -1.79
C ARG A 31 4.91 13.27 -3.05
N SER A 32 5.91 14.16 -2.93
CA SER A 32 6.68 14.63 -4.08
C SER A 32 7.40 13.49 -4.81
N HIS A 33 7.97 12.54 -4.05
CA HIS A 33 8.59 11.34 -4.62
C HIS A 33 7.58 10.51 -5.44
N PHE A 34 6.41 10.23 -4.87
CA PHE A 34 5.38 9.39 -5.48
C PHE A 34 4.45 10.10 -6.48
N SER A 35 4.49 11.43 -6.61
CA SER A 35 3.64 12.18 -7.55
C SER A 35 4.18 12.20 -8.99
N ASN A 36 5.45 11.84 -9.21
CA ASN A 36 6.07 11.82 -10.54
C ASN A 36 5.69 10.59 -11.39
N LEU A 37 4.42 10.19 -11.38
CA LEU A 37 3.92 8.99 -12.07
C LEU A 37 3.72 9.19 -13.59
N ASN A 38 3.71 10.44 -14.05
CA ASN A 38 3.34 10.79 -15.43
C ASN A 38 4.51 11.02 -16.39
N ASN A 39 5.76 11.04 -15.91
CA ASN A 39 6.91 11.39 -16.73
C ASN A 39 7.92 10.25 -16.82
N SER A 40 7.92 9.58 -17.99
CA SER A 40 8.87 8.54 -18.45
C SER A 40 8.78 7.17 -17.79
N VAL A 41 8.79 6.11 -18.62
CA VAL A 41 8.91 4.67 -18.34
C VAL A 41 8.52 4.28 -16.91
N GLN A 42 7.32 3.71 -16.72
CA GLN A 42 6.80 3.22 -15.43
C GLN A 42 7.87 2.48 -14.61
N LYS A 43 8.59 3.23 -13.77
CA LYS A 43 9.67 2.70 -12.94
C LYS A 43 9.11 2.51 -11.55
N ARG A 44 9.30 1.31 -11.00
CA ARG A 44 8.96 1.04 -9.58
C ARG A 44 9.74 2.01 -8.69
N GLN A 45 9.02 2.74 -7.87
CA GLN A 45 9.58 3.70 -6.90
C GLN A 45 9.63 3.05 -5.52
N PHE A 46 10.67 3.37 -4.76
CA PHE A 46 10.91 2.81 -3.43
C PHE A 46 11.31 3.93 -2.47
N PHE A 47 10.75 3.90 -1.26
CA PHE A 47 11.11 4.84 -0.20
C PHE A 47 11.29 4.08 1.12
N LEU A 48 12.45 4.24 1.76
CA LEU A 48 12.74 3.64 3.06
C LEU A 48 12.49 4.66 4.17
N LEU A 49 11.51 4.36 5.02
CA LEU A 49 11.23 5.14 6.23
C LEU A 49 11.79 4.41 7.45
N TYR A 50 12.79 4.98 8.10
CA TYR A 50 13.47 4.40 9.27
C TYR A 50 13.53 5.40 10.43
N GLY A 51 13.75 4.90 11.65
CA GLY A 51 13.79 5.72 12.87
C GLY A 51 13.38 4.91 14.10
N MET A 52 13.45 5.52 15.28
CA MET A 52 13.14 4.87 16.55
C MET A 52 11.73 4.26 16.59
N GLY A 53 11.55 3.24 17.44
CA GLY A 53 10.23 2.70 17.75
C GLY A 53 9.31 3.81 18.29
N GLY A 54 8.02 3.78 17.95
CA GLY A 54 7.04 4.75 18.45
C GLY A 54 7.07 6.14 17.78
N ILE A 55 8.04 6.45 16.91
CA ILE A 55 8.12 7.77 16.23
C ILE A 55 7.00 8.01 15.20
N GLY A 56 6.11 7.04 14.99
CA GLY A 56 4.93 7.18 14.14
C GLY A 56 5.13 6.82 12.67
N LYS A 57 6.16 6.05 12.29
CA LYS A 57 6.40 5.64 10.88
C LYS A 57 5.16 5.06 10.19
N THR A 58 4.48 4.14 10.88
CA THR A 58 3.20 3.54 10.43
C THR A 58 2.12 4.60 10.20
N GLN A 59 2.04 5.62 11.05
CA GLN A 59 1.09 6.72 10.92
C GLN A 59 1.45 7.65 9.76
N ILE A 60 2.74 7.85 9.46
CA ILE A 60 3.18 8.58 8.25
C ILE A 60 2.69 7.86 6.99
N CYS A 61 2.88 6.54 6.89
CA CYS A 61 2.42 5.78 5.73
C CYS A 61 0.89 5.81 5.59
N ALA A 62 0.16 5.64 6.69
CA ALA A 62 -1.29 5.76 6.70
C ALA A 62 -1.77 7.14 6.23
N LYS A 63 -1.10 8.21 6.69
CA LYS A 63 -1.44 9.58 6.29
C LYS A 63 -1.11 9.87 4.83
N LEU A 64 -0.01 9.33 4.31
CA LEU A 64 0.34 9.43 2.90
C LEU A 64 -0.73 8.78 2.01
N ILE A 65 -1.19 7.57 2.37
CA ILE A 65 -2.24 6.86 1.63
C ILE A 65 -3.54 7.66 1.66
N ASP A 66 -3.92 8.23 2.80
CA ASP A 66 -5.08 9.11 2.94
C ASP A 66 -4.99 10.33 2.02
N GLU A 67 -3.84 11.03 2.03
CA GLU A 67 -3.60 12.23 1.19
C GLU A 67 -3.46 11.94 -0.31
N MET A 68 -3.07 10.72 -0.68
CA MET A 68 -2.88 10.28 -2.07
C MET A 68 -3.92 9.22 -2.49
N SER A 69 -5.07 9.17 -1.82
CA SER A 69 -6.09 8.13 -2.03
C SER A 69 -6.62 8.07 -3.47
N ASP A 70 -6.67 9.22 -4.17
CA ASP A 70 -7.05 9.28 -5.59
C ASP A 70 -5.94 8.85 -6.56
N SER A 71 -4.70 8.69 -6.09
CA SER A 71 -3.53 8.34 -6.93
C SER A 71 -3.32 6.84 -7.09
N PHE A 72 -3.89 6.01 -6.21
CA PHE A 72 -3.68 4.56 -6.18
C PHE A 72 -5.01 3.82 -6.27
N SER A 73 -5.10 2.90 -7.23
CA SER A 73 -6.27 1.99 -7.34
C SER A 73 -6.19 0.84 -6.34
N PHE A 74 -4.96 0.48 -5.92
CA PHE A 74 -4.72 -0.59 -4.95
C PHE A 74 -3.73 -0.14 -3.88
N VAL A 75 -4.04 -0.51 -2.64
CA VAL A 75 -3.15 -0.35 -1.48
C VAL A 75 -2.91 -1.73 -0.88
N PHE A 76 -1.65 -2.16 -0.83
CA PHE A 76 -1.25 -3.42 -0.22
C PHE A 76 -0.51 -3.14 1.08
N TRP A 77 -1.18 -3.37 2.21
CA TRP A 77 -0.58 -3.19 3.53
C TRP A 77 -0.12 -4.54 4.08
N ILE A 78 1.18 -4.83 4.09
CA ILE A 78 1.69 -6.15 4.47
C ILE A 78 2.49 -6.02 5.77
N ASP A 79 2.05 -6.76 6.80
CA ASP A 79 2.90 -6.93 7.98
C ASP A 79 4.10 -7.81 7.63
N ALA A 80 5.27 -7.17 7.51
CA ALA A 80 6.53 -7.82 7.21
C ALA A 80 7.35 -8.21 8.45
N SER A 81 6.72 -8.30 9.63
CA SER A 81 7.38 -8.65 10.90
C SER A 81 7.99 -10.07 10.93
N SER A 82 7.50 -10.99 10.10
CA SER A 82 7.98 -12.36 9.99
C SER A 82 7.66 -12.95 8.61
N VAL A 83 8.32 -14.05 8.25
CA VAL A 83 7.98 -14.81 7.01
C VAL A 83 6.53 -15.28 7.03
N GLY A 84 6.01 -15.67 8.20
CA GLY A 84 4.62 -16.11 8.35
C GLY A 84 3.62 -14.98 8.08
N THR A 85 3.86 -13.78 8.61
CA THR A 85 3.00 -12.61 8.40
C THR A 85 3.07 -12.09 6.97
N ILE A 86 4.24 -12.13 6.32
CA ILE A 86 4.39 -11.85 4.88
C ILE A 86 3.57 -12.83 4.05
N THR A 87 3.71 -14.14 4.32
CA THR A 87 3.00 -15.20 3.60
C THR A 87 1.49 -15.02 3.74
N GLN A 88 1.02 -14.77 4.97
CA GLN A 88 -0.40 -14.52 5.23
C GLN A 88 -0.91 -13.26 4.52
N GLY A 89 -0.14 -12.17 4.54
CA GLY A 89 -0.48 -10.93 3.83
C GLY A 89 -0.62 -11.15 2.32
N LEU A 90 0.35 -11.82 1.69
CA LEU A 90 0.30 -12.14 0.26
C LEU A 90 -0.86 -13.08 -0.08
N LYS A 91 -1.12 -14.11 0.73
CA LYS A 91 -2.29 -14.99 0.54
C LYS A 91 -3.62 -14.23 0.67
N GLY A 92 -3.68 -13.25 1.55
CA GLY A 92 -4.84 -12.36 1.70
C GLY A 92 -5.16 -11.59 0.42
N ILE A 93 -4.13 -11.19 -0.35
CA ILE A 93 -4.30 -10.48 -1.63
C ILE A 93 -5.03 -11.35 -2.67
N CYS A 94 -4.78 -12.66 -2.71
CA CYS A 94 -5.50 -13.57 -3.61
C CYS A 94 -7.02 -13.60 -3.36
N ASN A 95 -7.48 -13.19 -2.17
CA ASN A 95 -8.89 -13.14 -1.82
C ASN A 95 -9.57 -11.82 -2.25
N LEU A 96 -8.84 -10.87 -2.83
CA LEU A 96 -9.44 -9.64 -3.36
C LEU A 96 -10.30 -9.97 -4.59
N PRO A 97 -11.50 -9.38 -4.73
CA PRO A 97 -12.35 -9.58 -5.91
C PRO A 97 -11.63 -9.30 -7.23
N ALA A 98 -10.78 -8.27 -7.27
CA ALA A 98 -9.98 -7.91 -8.42
C ALA A 98 -8.87 -8.94 -8.75
N ALA A 99 -8.44 -9.73 -7.77
CA ALA A 99 -7.46 -10.79 -7.94
C ALA A 99 -8.11 -12.10 -8.40
N GLN A 100 -9.31 -12.43 -7.90
CA GLN A 100 -10.01 -13.67 -8.23
C GLN A 100 -10.39 -13.81 -9.71
N SER A 101 -10.62 -12.69 -10.42
CA SER A 101 -10.84 -12.70 -11.87
C SER A 101 -9.65 -13.25 -12.68
N SER A 102 -8.46 -13.33 -12.08
CA SER A 102 -7.25 -13.84 -12.72
C SER A 102 -6.96 -15.34 -12.46
N ARG A 103 -7.87 -16.07 -11.81
CA ARG A 103 -7.76 -17.53 -11.52
C ARG A 103 -6.49 -17.92 -10.75
N LEU A 104 -6.13 -17.11 -9.76
CA LEU A 104 -4.97 -17.37 -8.91
C LEU A 104 -5.21 -18.57 -7.99
N ASP A 105 -4.17 -19.36 -7.76
CA ASP A 105 -4.14 -20.22 -6.59
C ASP A 105 -3.86 -19.37 -5.32
N SER A 106 -4.10 -19.95 -4.15
CA SER A 106 -3.89 -19.25 -2.87
C SER A 106 -2.41 -19.23 -2.45
N SER A 107 -1.48 -19.16 -3.42
CA SER A 107 -0.04 -19.06 -3.19
C SER A 107 0.45 -17.61 -3.15
N PRO A 108 1.54 -17.33 -2.40
CA PRO A 108 2.22 -16.03 -2.44
C PRO A 108 2.73 -15.65 -3.84
N GLU A 109 3.17 -16.63 -4.62
CA GLU A 109 3.72 -16.43 -5.96
C GLU A 109 2.64 -15.91 -6.92
N SER A 110 1.44 -16.48 -6.85
CA SER A 110 0.28 -16.01 -7.61
C SER A 110 -0.11 -14.58 -7.23
N ALA A 111 -0.07 -14.23 -5.94
CA ALA A 111 -0.32 -12.86 -5.50
C ALA A 111 0.70 -11.88 -6.12
N LEU A 112 2.00 -12.21 -6.06
CA LEU A 112 3.06 -11.37 -6.63
C LEU A 112 2.96 -11.27 -8.16
N HIS A 113 2.61 -12.37 -8.83
CA HIS A 113 2.38 -12.39 -10.27
C HIS A 113 1.22 -11.46 -10.66
N TRP A 114 0.11 -11.52 -9.92
CA TRP A 114 -1.03 -10.63 -10.15
C TRP A 114 -0.67 -9.16 -9.91
N ILE A 115 -0.02 -8.83 -8.79
CA ILE A 115 0.44 -7.45 -8.50
C ILE A 115 1.36 -6.95 -9.63
N GLY A 116 2.27 -7.80 -10.11
CA GLY A 116 3.19 -7.48 -11.20
C GLY A 116 2.50 -7.28 -12.56
N SER A 117 1.26 -7.74 -12.71
CA SER A 117 0.45 -7.62 -13.94
C SER A 117 -0.48 -6.41 -13.95
N LEU A 118 -0.64 -5.71 -12.82
CA LEU A 118 -1.50 -4.53 -12.70
C LEU A 118 -1.04 -3.41 -13.63
N LYS A 119 -2.00 -2.76 -14.31
CA LYS A 119 -1.74 -1.59 -15.14
C LYS A 119 -2.02 -0.29 -14.40
N GLU A 120 -2.87 -0.37 -13.39
CA GLU A 120 -3.24 0.70 -12.49
C GLU A 120 -2.14 0.95 -11.46
N ASN A 121 -2.04 2.20 -11.01
CA ASN A 121 -1.10 2.57 -9.96
C ASN A 121 -1.48 1.87 -8.65
N TYR A 122 -0.48 1.30 -7.99
CA TYR A 122 -0.62 0.70 -6.68
C TYR A 122 0.48 1.20 -5.74
N ILE A 123 0.24 1.11 -4.44
CA ILE A 123 1.23 1.32 -3.39
C ILE A 123 1.27 0.11 -2.48
N MET A 124 2.47 -0.26 -2.03
CA MET A 124 2.69 -1.33 -1.07
C MET A 124 3.45 -0.76 0.14
N VAL A 125 2.94 -1.05 1.33
CA VAL A 125 3.50 -0.62 2.62
C VAL A 125 3.81 -1.85 3.47
#